data_AF-A0A3A3ZXL0-F1
#
_entry.id   AF-A0A3A3ZXL0-F1
#
_cell.length_a   1.000
_cell.length_b   1.000
_cell.length_c   1.000
_cell.angle_alpha   90.00
_cell.angle_beta   90.00
_cell.angle_gamma   90.00
#
_symmetry.space_group_name_H-M   'P 1'
#
loop_
_entity.id
_entity.type
_entity.pdbx_description
1 polymer ?
#
loop_
_entity_poly.entity_id
_entity_poly.type
_entity_poly.pdbx_seq_one_letter_code
_entity_poly.pdbx_strand_id
1 'polypeptide(L)'
;MQGADGVTVTGDGSGAAPYVVAGPAVAMDCGQVRACMARLAGPGLEWLPGTEELAVKIAEPTDLEMRADGLWAPSTAPDCAAVVDCVPSALGPGMSWDAVTERATWRLSADAGQGLTVGADGGVMAGGGVVPDPTAWSSLVAGDMLNGWRLSSPTPQWRRMGDGLIQWQGEIGSPTSATPPVGQAMVNLPVGARPTSGTPLDFTLPVLADNVVLAVRVTATQMIVQYRTTLTENSFYQLDTVSYY
;
A
#
# COMPACT_ATOMS: atom_id res chain seq x y z
N MET A 1 -15.98 14.77 -26.58
CA MET A 1 -16.09 15.62 -25.37
C MET A 1 -14.81 16.42 -25.28
N GLN A 2 -14.88 17.75 -25.22
CA GLN A 2 -13.69 18.57 -25.02
C GLN A 2 -13.27 18.45 -23.54
N GLY A 3 -12.13 17.82 -23.28
CA GLY A 3 -11.46 17.92 -21.99
C GLY A 3 -10.96 19.35 -21.79
N ALA A 4 -10.81 19.79 -20.54
CA ALA A 4 -10.10 21.02 -20.20
C ALA A 4 -8.67 20.98 -20.78
N ASP A 5 -8.05 22.15 -20.98
CA ASP A 5 -6.72 22.26 -21.58
C ASP A 5 -5.73 21.25 -20.97
N GLY A 6 -5.09 20.47 -21.85
CA GLY A 6 -4.11 19.43 -21.48
C GLY A 6 -4.71 18.06 -21.15
N VAL A 7 -6.02 17.91 -21.00
CA VAL A 7 -6.67 16.62 -20.77
C VAL A 7 -7.10 16.01 -22.10
N THR A 8 -6.48 14.89 -22.46
CA THR A 8 -6.86 14.09 -23.63
C THR A 8 -7.73 12.93 -23.17
N VAL A 9 -8.93 12.82 -23.73
CA VAL A 9 -9.80 11.65 -23.56
C VAL A 9 -9.80 10.87 -24.87
N THR A 10 -9.35 9.62 -24.83
CA THR A 10 -9.40 8.68 -25.96
C THR A 10 -10.30 7.51 -25.62
N GLY A 11 -10.72 6.73 -26.62
CA GLY A 11 -11.70 5.65 -26.46
C GLY A 11 -13.15 6.10 -26.67
N ASP A 12 -14.03 5.12 -26.90
CA ASP A 12 -15.46 5.33 -27.14
C ASP A 12 -16.35 4.78 -26.03
N GLY A 13 -15.75 4.17 -25.01
CA GLY A 13 -16.46 3.59 -23.87
C GLY A 13 -16.95 2.16 -24.12
N SER A 14 -16.62 1.56 -25.26
CA SER A 14 -16.87 0.14 -25.52
C SER A 14 -15.89 -0.75 -24.74
N GLY A 15 -16.24 -2.03 -24.58
CA GLY A 15 -15.34 -3.00 -23.95
C GLY A 15 -14.01 -3.20 -24.71
N ALA A 16 -13.97 -2.84 -26.00
CA ALA A 16 -12.75 -2.91 -26.82
C ALA A 16 -11.95 -1.58 -26.82
N ALA A 17 -12.58 -0.47 -26.45
CA ALA A 17 -11.96 0.85 -26.39
C ALA A 17 -12.54 1.67 -25.21
N PRO A 18 -12.23 1.28 -23.95
CA PRO A 18 -12.68 2.03 -22.78
C PRO A 18 -12.13 3.45 -22.82
N TYR A 19 -12.81 4.39 -22.16
CA TYR A 19 -12.32 5.76 -22.07
C TYR A 19 -10.99 5.80 -21.30
N VAL A 20 -9.95 6.29 -21.96
CA VAL A 20 -8.65 6.58 -21.37
C VAL A 20 -8.49 8.09 -21.26
N VAL A 21 -8.42 8.57 -20.02
CA VAL A 21 -8.18 9.99 -19.71
C VAL A 21 -6.71 10.15 -19.37
N ALA A 22 -5.96 10.88 -20.21
CA ALA A 22 -4.58 11.24 -19.97
C ALA A 22 -4.47 12.75 -19.76
N GLY A 23 -3.82 13.17 -18.69
CA GLY A 23 -3.47 14.57 -18.44
C GLY A 23 -1.97 14.71 -18.21
N PRO A 24 -1.40 15.93 -18.32
CA PRO A 24 -0.01 16.15 -17.92
C PRO A 24 0.16 15.73 -16.46
N ALA A 25 1.24 15.00 -16.17
CA ALA A 25 1.66 14.76 -14.79
C ALA A 25 1.87 16.12 -14.15
N VAL A 26 0.96 16.53 -13.26
CA VAL A 26 1.15 17.74 -12.48
C VAL A 26 2.24 17.37 -11.47
N ALA A 27 3.47 17.81 -11.73
CA ALA A 27 4.51 17.75 -10.72
C ALA A 27 3.98 18.52 -9.51
N MET A 28 3.65 17.78 -8.46
CA MET A 28 3.12 18.37 -7.24
C MET A 28 4.30 19.11 -6.60
N ASP A 29 4.32 20.43 -6.72
CA ASP A 29 5.44 21.20 -6.19
C ASP A 29 5.35 21.27 -4.67
N CYS A 30 6.49 21.48 -4.00
CA CYS A 30 6.53 21.57 -2.54
C CYS A 30 5.65 22.70 -1.99
N GLY A 31 5.33 23.73 -2.79
CA GLY A 31 4.37 24.78 -2.44
C GLY A 31 2.93 24.26 -2.34
N GLN A 32 2.52 23.39 -3.26
CA GLN A 32 1.20 22.73 -3.24
C GLN A 32 1.07 21.75 -2.06
N VAL A 33 2.12 20.97 -1.77
CA VAL A 33 2.16 20.09 -0.59
C VAL A 33 2.11 20.90 0.71
N ARG A 34 2.87 21.99 0.79
CA ARG A 34 2.87 22.94 1.93
C ARG A 34 1.50 23.57 2.15
N ALA A 35 0.83 24.02 1.10
CA ALA A 35 -0.52 24.58 1.19
C ALA A 35 -1.55 23.54 1.68
N CYS A 36 -1.36 22.27 1.31
CA CYS A 36 -2.18 21.17 1.77
C CYS A 36 -1.92 20.89 3.27
N MET A 37 -0.66 20.76 3.68
CA MET A 37 -0.29 20.46 5.06
C MET A 37 -0.68 21.58 6.04
N ALA A 38 -0.48 22.84 5.66
CA ALA A 38 -0.88 23.99 6.48
C ALA A 38 -2.40 24.03 6.70
N ARG A 39 -3.19 23.51 5.76
CA ARG A 39 -4.66 23.40 5.88
C ARG A 39 -5.11 22.20 6.71
N LEU A 40 -4.28 21.15 6.78
CA LEU A 40 -4.50 19.93 7.57
C LEU A 40 -3.95 20.02 8.99
N ALA A 41 -3.11 21.02 9.30
CA ALA A 41 -2.65 21.31 10.64
C ALA A 41 -3.85 21.69 11.52
N GLY A 42 -4.40 20.69 12.22
CA GLY A 42 -5.49 20.84 13.18
C GLY A 42 -5.02 21.46 14.50
N PRO A 43 -5.91 21.55 15.50
CA PRO A 43 -5.51 21.98 16.84
C PRO A 43 -4.44 21.02 17.38
N GLY A 44 -3.25 21.56 17.66
CA GLY A 44 -2.10 20.78 18.15
C GLY A 44 -0.90 20.74 17.20
N LEU A 45 -1.04 21.20 15.95
CA LEU A 45 0.06 21.23 14.99
C LEU A 45 0.15 22.61 14.32
N GLU A 46 1.35 23.06 14.04
CA GLU A 46 1.60 24.26 13.25
C GLU A 46 2.72 24.03 12.24
N TRP A 47 2.59 24.65 11.07
CA TRP A 47 3.64 24.64 10.07
C TRP A 47 4.57 25.83 10.30
N LEU A 48 5.87 25.57 10.44
CA LEU A 48 6.91 26.59 10.59
C LEU A 48 7.51 26.94 9.22
N PRO A 49 7.12 28.07 8.59
CA PRO A 49 7.54 28.40 7.24
C PRO A 49 9.03 28.73 7.09
N GLY A 50 9.72 29.02 8.21
CA GLY A 50 11.15 29.34 8.20
C GLY A 50 12.06 28.11 8.21
N THR A 51 11.62 26.99 8.77
CA THR A 51 12.37 25.73 8.84
C THR A 51 11.80 24.63 7.94
N GLU A 52 10.64 24.89 7.31
CA GLU A 52 9.88 23.91 6.54
C GLU A 52 9.52 22.64 7.35
N GLU A 53 9.23 22.83 8.64
CA GLU A 53 8.90 21.75 9.58
C GLU A 53 7.45 21.85 10.07
N LEU A 54 6.85 20.68 10.34
CA LEU A 54 5.60 20.58 11.08
C LEU A 54 5.93 20.45 12.56
N ALA A 55 5.54 21.44 13.36
CA ALA A 55 5.78 21.50 14.80
C ALA A 55 4.51 21.21 15.59
N VAL A 56 4.69 20.75 16.84
CA VAL A 56 3.60 20.62 17.79
C VAL A 56 3.27 21.99 18.36
N LYS A 57 2.00 22.39 18.22
CA LYS A 57 1.46 23.61 18.82
C LYS A 57 0.80 23.27 20.14
N ILE A 58 1.33 23.78 21.25
CA ILE A 58 0.67 23.67 22.55
C ILE A 58 -0.52 24.65 22.54
N ALA A 59 -1.74 24.14 22.54
CA ALA A 59 -2.93 24.95 22.71
C ALA A 59 -3.10 25.29 24.21
N GLU A 60 -3.40 26.55 24.51
CA GLU A 60 -3.70 26.99 25.88
C GLU A 60 -4.86 26.21 26.52
N PRO A 61 -4.86 26.04 27.87
CA PRO A 61 -3.96 26.68 28.84
C PRO A 61 -2.65 25.91 29.09
N THR A 62 -1.56 26.69 29.17
CA THR A 62 -0.16 26.26 29.16
C THR A 62 0.44 26.20 30.55
N ASP A 63 0.39 25.01 31.16
CA ASP A 63 1.41 24.56 32.12
C ASP A 63 2.41 23.63 31.41
N LEU A 64 2.62 23.82 30.10
CA LEU A 64 3.54 23.00 29.32
C LEU A 64 4.49 23.90 28.52
N GLU A 65 5.78 23.64 28.62
CA GLU A 65 6.89 24.36 28.01
C GLU A 65 7.63 23.42 27.05
N MET A 66 7.86 23.84 25.80
CA MET A 66 8.77 23.10 24.91
C MET A 66 10.22 23.50 25.21
N ARG A 67 11.04 22.53 25.61
CA ARG A 67 12.48 22.69 25.83
C ARG A 67 13.28 21.98 24.75
N ALA A 68 14.60 22.16 24.76
CA ALA A 68 15.51 21.55 23.79
C ALA A 68 15.47 20.00 23.82
N ASP A 69 14.99 19.40 24.90
CA ASP A 69 14.87 17.96 25.15
C ASP A 69 13.43 17.44 25.12
N GLY A 70 12.43 18.29 24.86
CA GLY A 70 11.03 17.89 24.71
C GLY A 70 10.03 18.75 25.48
N LEU A 71 8.80 18.25 25.62
CA LEU A 71 7.69 18.93 26.29
C LEU A 71 7.77 18.72 27.81
N TRP A 72 7.80 19.81 28.57
CA TRP A 72 7.98 19.84 30.02
C TRP A 72 6.78 20.46 30.73
N ALA A 73 6.40 19.93 31.90
CA ALA A 73 5.51 20.60 32.85
C ALA A 73 6.34 21.30 33.94
N PRO A 74 6.01 22.53 34.37
CA PRO A 74 6.70 23.22 35.46
C PRO A 74 6.48 22.47 36.77
N SER A 75 7.43 22.56 37.70
CA SER A 75 7.40 21.84 38.99
C SER A 75 6.25 22.26 39.94
N THR A 76 5.45 23.24 39.55
CA THR A 76 4.23 23.68 40.23
C THR A 76 2.95 23.11 39.61
N ALA A 77 3.06 22.39 38.49
CA ALA A 77 1.99 21.63 37.86
C ALA A 77 1.59 20.45 38.79
N PRO A 78 0.37 19.91 38.66
CA PRO A 78 -0.08 18.81 39.52
C PRO A 78 0.89 17.63 39.42
N ASP A 79 0.91 16.80 40.46
CA ASP A 79 1.86 15.70 40.58
C ASP A 79 1.96 14.84 39.31
N CYS A 80 3.08 14.16 39.12
CA CYS A 80 3.31 13.33 37.93
C CYS A 80 2.15 12.33 37.69
N ALA A 81 1.46 11.92 38.76
CA ALA A 81 0.27 11.09 38.69
C ALA A 81 -0.91 11.78 37.98
N ALA A 82 -1.21 13.05 38.28
CA ALA A 82 -2.24 13.82 37.58
C ALA A 82 -1.93 14.02 36.09
N VAL A 83 -0.66 14.18 35.71
CA VAL A 83 -0.26 14.27 34.29
C VAL A 83 -0.45 12.93 33.59
N VAL A 84 -0.01 11.82 34.20
CA VAL A 84 -0.21 10.46 33.68
C VAL A 84 -1.68 10.09 33.57
N ASP A 85 -2.54 10.57 34.46
CA ASP A 85 -3.99 10.35 34.40
C ASP A 85 -4.68 11.21 33.33
N CYS A 86 -4.18 12.42 33.08
CA CYS A 86 -4.76 13.33 32.09
C CYS A 86 -4.36 12.98 30.65
N VAL A 87 -3.11 12.57 30.41
CA VAL A 87 -2.59 12.31 29.05
C VAL A 87 -3.46 11.33 28.28
N PRO A 88 -3.82 10.12 28.78
CA PRO A 88 -4.67 9.18 28.06
C PRO A 88 -6.01 9.76 27.64
N SER A 89 -6.60 10.63 28.48
CA SER A 89 -7.91 11.26 28.21
C SER A 89 -7.82 12.41 27.19
N ALA A 90 -6.64 13.00 27.02
CA ALA A 90 -6.38 14.10 26.09
C ALA A 90 -5.88 13.61 24.72
N LEU A 91 -5.43 12.35 24.60
CA LEU A 91 -4.99 11.80 23.31
C LEU A 91 -6.19 11.64 22.38
N GLY A 92 -6.14 12.35 21.24
CA GLY A 92 -7.10 12.20 20.15
C GLY A 92 -6.91 10.90 19.36
N PRO A 93 -7.76 10.68 18.34
CA PRO A 93 -7.60 9.56 17.42
C PRO A 93 -6.20 9.55 16.78
N GLY A 94 -5.53 8.39 16.79
CA GLY A 94 -4.20 8.22 16.19
C GLY A 94 -3.04 8.25 17.18
N MET A 95 -3.29 8.43 18.47
CA MET A 95 -2.31 8.22 19.53
C MET A 95 -2.84 7.25 20.60
N SER A 96 -1.93 6.57 21.28
CA SER A 96 -2.20 5.69 22.42
C SER A 96 -1.19 5.94 23.53
N TRP A 97 -1.63 5.80 24.79
CA TRP A 97 -0.74 5.84 25.94
C TRP A 97 -0.41 4.41 26.39
N ASP A 98 0.88 4.10 26.53
CA ASP A 98 1.36 2.91 27.22
C ASP A 98 1.64 3.26 28.68
N ALA A 99 0.79 2.76 29.59
CA ALA A 99 0.92 3.00 31.02
C ALA A 99 2.09 2.24 31.67
N VAL A 100 2.68 1.25 31.01
CA VAL A 100 3.82 0.49 31.53
C VAL A 100 5.13 1.20 31.21
N THR A 101 5.25 1.74 30.00
CA THR A 101 6.45 2.49 29.58
C THR A 101 6.32 4.00 29.76
N GLU A 102 5.14 4.47 30.19
CA GLU A 102 4.78 5.88 30.37
C GLU A 102 5.07 6.72 29.12
N ARG A 103 4.70 6.19 27.94
CA ARG A 103 4.94 6.84 26.65
C ARG A 103 3.68 6.93 25.81
N ALA A 104 3.48 8.10 25.20
CA ALA A 104 2.55 8.27 24.10
C ALA A 104 3.16 7.68 22.83
N THR A 105 2.40 6.86 22.12
CA THR A 105 2.78 6.19 20.87
C THR A 105 1.78 6.49 19.78
N TRP A 106 2.24 6.45 18.53
CA TRP A 106 1.38 6.60 17.36
C TRP A 106 0.57 5.33 17.13
N ARG A 107 -0.74 5.47 16.96
CA ARG A 107 -1.62 4.38 16.52
C ARG A 107 -1.83 4.50 15.02
N LEU A 108 -1.00 3.80 14.26
CA LEU A 108 -1.11 3.70 12.82
C LEU A 108 -2.36 2.89 12.43
N SER A 109 -3.06 3.30 11.35
CA SER A 109 -4.23 2.56 10.87
C SER A 109 -3.83 1.16 10.37
N ALA A 110 -4.72 0.18 10.59
CA ALA A 110 -4.61 -1.17 10.02
C ALA A 110 -5.36 -1.29 8.67
N ASP A 111 -5.93 -0.20 8.18
CA ASP A 111 -6.66 -0.18 6.91
C ASP A 111 -5.71 -0.49 5.74
N ALA A 112 -6.23 -1.15 4.71
CA ALA A 112 -5.49 -1.46 3.50
C ALA A 112 -4.98 -0.18 2.82
N GLY A 113 -3.72 -0.21 2.35
CA GLY A 113 -3.05 0.94 1.72
C GLY A 113 -2.37 1.90 2.70
N GLN A 114 -2.47 1.67 4.02
CA GLN A 114 -1.63 2.37 4.98
C GLN A 114 -0.16 2.00 4.72
N GLY A 115 0.69 3.01 4.55
CA GLY A 115 2.11 2.86 4.20
C GLY A 115 3.07 3.49 5.20
N LEU A 116 2.60 3.91 6.38
CA LEU A 116 3.45 4.52 7.40
C LEU A 116 4.00 3.44 8.34
N THR A 117 5.22 3.61 8.81
CA THR A 117 5.85 2.77 9.83
C THR A 117 6.46 3.64 10.92
N VAL A 118 6.48 3.15 12.17
CA VAL A 118 7.23 3.79 13.25
C VAL A 118 8.66 3.25 13.23
N GLY A 119 9.64 4.15 13.08
CA GLY A 119 11.07 3.85 13.13
C GLY A 119 11.55 3.47 14.53
N ALA A 120 12.77 2.95 14.62
CA ALA A 120 13.38 2.56 15.90
C ALA A 120 13.66 3.76 16.83
N ASP A 121 13.70 4.96 16.26
CA ASP A 121 13.80 6.25 16.95
C ASP A 121 12.42 6.81 17.39
N GLY A 122 11.33 6.13 17.05
CA GLY A 122 9.96 6.57 17.31
C GLY A 122 9.39 7.53 16.26
N GLY A 123 10.15 7.88 15.21
CA GLY A 123 9.66 8.72 14.12
C GLY A 123 8.66 7.99 13.22
N VAL A 124 7.65 8.69 12.71
CA VAL A 124 6.72 8.13 11.70
C VAL A 124 7.29 8.38 10.32
N MET A 125 7.59 7.31 9.60
CA MET A 125 8.10 7.37 8.22
C MET A 125 7.03 6.89 7.26
N ALA A 126 6.87 7.59 6.15
CA ALA A 126 6.16 7.06 4.99
C ALA A 126 7.08 6.08 4.26
N GLY A 127 6.68 4.81 4.17
CA GLY A 127 7.37 3.78 3.40
C GLY A 127 8.57 3.16 4.11
N GLY A 128 8.33 2.37 5.17
CA GLY A 128 9.29 1.38 5.66
C GLY A 128 9.29 0.07 4.85
N GLY A 129 8.30 -0.12 3.97
CA GLY A 129 8.52 -0.95 2.80
C GLY A 129 9.35 -0.11 1.85
N VAL A 130 10.58 -0.54 1.52
CA VAL A 130 11.33 -0.05 0.36
C VAL A 130 10.30 0.31 -0.71
N VAL A 131 10.18 1.59 -1.09
CA VAL A 131 9.50 1.91 -2.36
C VAL A 131 10.30 1.09 -3.35
N PRO A 132 9.79 -0.05 -3.86
CA PRO A 132 10.55 -0.82 -4.81
C PRO A 132 10.83 0.20 -5.90
N ASP A 133 12.11 0.35 -6.26
CA ASP A 133 12.44 1.09 -7.47
C ASP A 133 11.39 0.64 -8.50
N PRO A 134 10.55 1.56 -9.03
CA PRO A 134 9.42 1.18 -9.87
C PRO A 134 9.87 0.42 -11.12
N THR A 135 11.17 0.39 -11.38
CA THR A 135 11.81 -0.39 -12.44
C THR A 135 12.30 -1.78 -11.99
N ALA A 136 12.48 -2.02 -10.69
CA ALA A 136 13.03 -3.26 -10.15
C ALA A 136 11.97 -4.36 -9.98
N TRP A 137 12.26 -5.51 -10.57
CA TRP A 137 11.43 -6.70 -10.47
C TRP A 137 11.77 -7.51 -9.22
N SER A 138 10.75 -7.90 -8.47
CA SER A 138 10.82 -8.82 -7.34
C SER A 138 10.44 -10.22 -7.78
N SER A 139 11.27 -11.21 -7.47
CA SER A 139 11.00 -12.60 -7.86
C SER A 139 10.06 -13.28 -6.86
N LEU A 140 9.16 -14.13 -7.37
CA LEU A 140 8.44 -15.08 -6.51
C LEU A 140 9.40 -16.09 -5.89
N VAL A 141 9.07 -16.54 -4.68
CA VAL A 141 9.80 -17.60 -3.99
C VAL A 141 8.95 -18.85 -3.85
N ALA A 142 9.59 -20.00 -3.58
CA ALA A 142 8.87 -21.27 -3.44
C ALA A 142 7.79 -21.24 -2.35
N GLY A 143 7.98 -20.41 -1.30
CA GLY A 143 6.99 -20.22 -0.23
C GLY A 143 5.74 -19.45 -0.64
N ASP A 144 5.76 -18.73 -1.77
CA ASP A 144 4.58 -18.04 -2.31
C ASP A 144 3.64 -19.00 -3.03
N MET A 145 4.14 -20.16 -3.45
CA MET A 145 3.41 -21.13 -4.23
C MET A 145 2.51 -22.00 -3.36
N LEU A 146 1.28 -22.23 -3.80
CA LEU A 146 0.29 -23.01 -3.06
C LEU A 146 -0.18 -24.21 -3.87
N ASN A 147 -0.75 -25.21 -3.19
CA ASN A 147 -1.49 -26.32 -3.81
C ASN A 147 -0.74 -27.03 -4.96
N GLY A 148 0.58 -27.18 -4.81
CA GLY A 148 1.44 -27.89 -5.76
C GLY A 148 1.77 -27.11 -7.03
N TRP A 149 1.34 -25.85 -7.15
CA TRP A 149 1.82 -24.96 -8.21
C TRP A 149 3.33 -24.75 -8.07
N ARG A 150 4.01 -24.46 -9.18
CA ARG A 150 5.47 -24.38 -9.23
C ARG A 150 5.97 -23.14 -9.95
N LEU A 151 7.15 -22.68 -9.56
CA LEU A 151 7.88 -21.63 -10.28
C LEU A 151 8.41 -22.17 -11.61
N SER A 152 8.39 -21.33 -12.66
CA SER A 152 9.14 -21.58 -13.89
C SER A 152 10.62 -21.20 -13.75
N SER A 153 11.40 -21.49 -14.78
CA SER A 153 12.71 -20.90 -15.02
C SER A 153 12.67 -20.19 -16.38
N PRO A 154 12.86 -18.86 -16.46
CA PRO A 154 13.20 -17.95 -15.36
C PRO A 154 12.07 -17.82 -14.33
N THR A 155 12.43 -17.48 -13.08
CA THR A 155 11.46 -17.33 -11.98
C THR A 155 10.49 -16.18 -12.28
N PRO A 156 9.17 -16.36 -12.08
CA PRO A 156 8.21 -15.29 -12.26
C PRO A 156 8.47 -14.11 -11.33
N GLN A 157 8.13 -12.93 -11.81
CA GLN A 157 8.41 -11.71 -11.10
C GLN A 157 7.20 -10.79 -11.06
N TRP A 158 7.20 -9.89 -10.10
CA TRP A 158 6.23 -8.82 -9.97
C TRP A 158 6.94 -7.52 -9.62
N ARG A 159 6.29 -6.40 -9.87
CA ARG A 159 6.74 -5.09 -9.40
C ARG A 159 5.53 -4.22 -9.07
N ARG A 160 5.74 -3.26 -8.18
CA ARG A 160 4.79 -2.17 -7.94
C ARG A 160 5.42 -0.87 -8.42
N MET A 161 4.72 -0.20 -9.32
CA MET A 161 5.08 1.09 -9.89
C MET A 161 4.75 2.22 -8.89
N GLY A 162 5.33 3.40 -9.09
CA GLY A 162 5.14 4.55 -8.19
C GLY A 162 3.70 5.09 -8.16
N ASP A 163 2.91 4.80 -9.18
CA ASP A 163 1.46 5.10 -9.25
C ASP A 163 0.58 4.03 -8.56
N GLY A 164 1.20 2.99 -8.00
CA GLY A 164 0.53 1.88 -7.35
C GLY A 164 0.22 0.69 -8.26
N LEU A 165 0.42 0.80 -9.58
CA LEU A 165 0.18 -0.29 -10.53
C LEU A 165 1.13 -1.46 -10.25
N ILE A 166 0.56 -2.64 -10.04
CA ILE A 166 1.25 -3.90 -9.92
C ILE A 166 1.27 -4.58 -11.27
N GLN A 167 2.45 -5.01 -11.70
CA GLN A 167 2.64 -5.76 -12.94
C GLN A 167 3.33 -7.07 -12.64
N TRP A 168 2.97 -8.11 -13.39
CA TRP A 168 3.56 -9.44 -13.30
C TRP A 168 4.23 -9.80 -14.62
N GLN A 169 5.24 -10.66 -14.55
CA GLN A 169 5.87 -11.26 -15.72
C GLN A 169 6.37 -12.67 -15.47
N GLY A 170 6.55 -13.43 -16.55
CA GLY A 170 7.04 -14.79 -16.53
C GLY A 170 5.93 -15.84 -16.41
N GLU A 171 6.27 -17.05 -15.99
CA GLU A 171 5.42 -18.22 -16.16
C GLU A 171 5.15 -19.00 -14.88
N ILE A 172 3.92 -19.42 -14.66
CA ILE A 172 3.60 -20.29 -13.52
C ILE A 172 3.29 -21.70 -14.01
N GLY A 173 3.96 -22.69 -13.43
CA GLY A 173 3.76 -24.08 -13.77
C GLY A 173 2.59 -24.68 -13.02
N SER A 174 1.76 -25.43 -13.73
CA SER A 174 0.67 -26.22 -13.12
C SER A 174 1.19 -27.29 -12.15
N PRO A 175 0.34 -27.76 -11.22
CA PRO A 175 0.67 -28.91 -10.38
C PRO A 175 0.95 -30.18 -11.19
N THR A 176 1.80 -31.05 -10.63
CA THR A 176 2.18 -32.33 -11.23
C THR A 176 1.14 -33.44 -11.09
N SER A 177 0.05 -33.20 -10.36
CA SER A 177 -1.07 -34.14 -10.19
C SER A 177 -2.33 -33.62 -10.88
N ALA A 178 -3.06 -34.52 -11.53
CA ALA A 178 -4.22 -34.23 -12.37
C ALA A 178 -5.20 -33.24 -11.73
N THR A 179 -5.32 -32.07 -12.36
CA THR A 179 -6.32 -31.02 -12.15
C THR A 179 -6.33 -30.40 -10.75
N PRO A 180 -5.68 -29.24 -10.52
CA PRO A 180 -5.98 -28.43 -9.33
C PRO A 180 -7.49 -28.13 -9.28
N PRO A 181 -8.17 -28.33 -8.14
CA PRO A 181 -9.58 -28.04 -8.00
C PRO A 181 -9.85 -26.56 -8.25
N VAL A 182 -10.93 -26.27 -8.99
CA VAL A 182 -11.49 -24.92 -9.08
C VAL A 182 -11.69 -24.35 -7.67
N GLY A 183 -11.34 -23.09 -7.47
CA GLY A 183 -11.44 -22.39 -6.18
C GLY A 183 -10.19 -22.50 -5.31
N GLN A 184 -9.13 -23.19 -5.75
CA GLN A 184 -7.87 -23.23 -5.01
C GLN A 184 -6.93 -22.08 -5.38
N ALA A 185 -6.24 -21.56 -4.37
CA ALA A 185 -5.20 -20.57 -4.52
C ALA A 185 -3.97 -21.18 -5.20
N MET A 186 -3.40 -20.49 -6.18
CA MET A 186 -2.13 -20.84 -6.82
C MET A 186 -0.95 -20.12 -6.19
N VAL A 187 -1.17 -18.88 -5.76
CA VAL A 187 -0.13 -17.98 -5.23
C VAL A 187 -0.69 -17.26 -4.01
N ASN A 188 0.06 -17.28 -2.93
CA ASN A 188 -0.09 -16.33 -1.84
C ASN A 188 0.62 -15.03 -2.24
N LEU A 189 -0.13 -13.93 -2.35
CA LEU A 189 0.42 -12.67 -2.86
C LEU A 189 1.43 -12.10 -1.86
N PRO A 190 2.68 -11.83 -2.30
CA PRO A 190 3.63 -11.05 -1.51
C PRO A 190 2.99 -9.72 -1.07
N VAL A 191 3.34 -9.23 0.12
CA VAL A 191 2.70 -8.02 0.70
C VAL A 191 2.73 -6.84 -0.26
N GLY A 192 3.85 -6.63 -0.98
CA GLY A 192 3.97 -5.56 -1.97
C GLY A 192 3.13 -5.75 -3.24
N ALA A 193 2.70 -6.98 -3.55
CA ALA A 193 1.91 -7.34 -4.72
C ALA A 193 0.39 -7.45 -4.44
N ARG A 194 -0.07 -7.07 -3.24
CA ARG A 194 -1.49 -7.12 -2.89
C ARG A 194 -2.26 -5.96 -3.53
N PRO A 195 -3.47 -6.17 -4.07
CA PRO A 195 -4.27 -5.09 -4.62
C PRO A 195 -4.54 -4.01 -3.57
N THR A 196 -4.62 -2.76 -4.02
CA THR A 196 -4.94 -1.62 -3.16
C THR A 196 -6.43 -1.62 -2.80
N SER A 197 -7.28 -2.21 -3.65
CA SER A 197 -8.70 -2.43 -3.37
C SER A 197 -8.98 -3.85 -2.86
N GLY A 198 -9.93 -4.00 -1.94
CA GLY A 198 -10.40 -5.33 -1.50
C GLY A 198 -11.25 -6.06 -2.54
N THR A 199 -11.57 -5.43 -3.66
CA THR A 199 -12.44 -5.99 -4.71
C THR A 199 -11.67 -7.04 -5.51
N PRO A 200 -12.21 -8.26 -5.68
CA PRO A 200 -11.55 -9.27 -6.50
C PRO A 200 -11.49 -8.88 -7.97
N LEU A 201 -10.40 -9.24 -8.64
CA LEU A 201 -10.14 -8.94 -10.05
C LEU A 201 -9.91 -10.24 -10.83
N ASP A 202 -10.56 -10.38 -11.99
CA ASP A 202 -10.50 -11.58 -12.80
C ASP A 202 -9.59 -11.39 -14.03
N PHE A 203 -8.69 -12.34 -14.26
CA PHE A 203 -7.73 -12.36 -15.35
C PHE A 203 -7.78 -13.69 -16.10
N THR A 204 -7.26 -13.66 -17.32
CA THR A 204 -7.08 -14.86 -18.13
C THR A 204 -5.60 -15.03 -18.46
N LEU A 205 -5.03 -16.17 -18.06
CA LEU A 205 -3.64 -16.52 -18.32
C LEU A 205 -3.57 -17.46 -19.54
N PRO A 206 -2.87 -17.07 -20.62
CA PRO A 206 -2.69 -17.94 -21.77
C PRO A 206 -1.65 -19.02 -21.49
N VAL A 207 -1.83 -20.19 -22.11
CA VAL A 207 -0.81 -21.24 -22.22
C VAL A 207 -0.01 -21.03 -23.50
N LEU A 208 1.31 -21.21 -23.43
CA LEU A 208 2.19 -21.08 -24.60
C LEU A 208 2.03 -22.22 -25.63
N ALA A 209 1.69 -23.42 -25.18
CA ALA A 209 1.70 -24.63 -25.99
C ALA A 209 0.37 -24.98 -26.66
N ASP A 210 -0.76 -24.49 -26.13
CA ASP A 210 -2.11 -24.82 -26.59
C ASP A 210 -3.00 -23.58 -26.44
N ASN A 211 -4.05 -23.42 -27.26
CA ASN A 211 -5.09 -22.36 -27.12
C ASN A 211 -5.95 -22.49 -25.83
N VAL A 212 -5.35 -23.00 -24.77
CA VAL A 212 -5.89 -23.17 -23.44
C VAL A 212 -5.67 -21.88 -22.67
N VAL A 213 -6.73 -21.47 -21.97
CA VAL A 213 -6.70 -20.33 -21.07
C VAL A 213 -7.08 -20.76 -19.66
N LEU A 214 -6.44 -20.14 -18.67
CA LEU A 214 -6.74 -20.31 -17.27
C LEU A 214 -7.36 -19.02 -16.72
N ALA A 215 -8.59 -19.09 -16.25
CA ALA A 215 -9.20 -17.96 -15.56
C ALA A 215 -8.75 -17.95 -14.10
N VAL A 216 -8.24 -16.80 -13.65
CA VAL A 216 -7.76 -16.58 -12.29
C VAL A 216 -8.42 -15.37 -11.66
N ARG A 217 -8.65 -15.41 -10.36
CA ARG A 217 -9.15 -14.32 -9.54
C ARG A 217 -8.08 -13.88 -8.57
N VAL A 218 -7.66 -12.63 -8.67
CA VAL A 218 -6.81 -11.97 -7.68
C VAL A 218 -7.70 -11.40 -6.59
N THR A 219 -7.45 -11.78 -5.35
CA THR A 219 -8.10 -11.28 -4.13
C THR A 219 -7.11 -10.43 -3.33
N ALA A 220 -7.52 -9.95 -2.15
CA ALA A 220 -6.65 -9.16 -1.27
C ALA A 220 -5.32 -9.86 -0.92
N THR A 221 -5.28 -11.19 -0.89
CA THR A 221 -4.08 -11.94 -0.45
C THR A 221 -3.70 -13.09 -1.36
N GLN A 222 -4.53 -13.49 -2.32
CA GLN A 222 -4.29 -14.72 -3.10
C GLN A 222 -4.71 -14.56 -4.55
N MET A 223 -4.01 -15.28 -5.43
CA MET A 223 -4.47 -15.57 -6.79
C MET A 223 -5.11 -16.96 -6.81
N ILE A 224 -6.35 -17.06 -7.26
CA ILE A 224 -7.23 -18.24 -7.15
C ILE A 224 -7.65 -18.71 -8.53
N VAL A 225 -7.65 -20.02 -8.77
CA VAL A 225 -8.16 -20.60 -10.03
C VAL A 225 -9.69 -20.53 -10.06
N GLN A 226 -10.26 -19.87 -11.06
CA GLN A 226 -11.71 -19.70 -11.22
C GLN A 226 -12.36 -20.80 -12.06
N TYR A 227 -11.84 -21.05 -13.26
CA TYR A 227 -12.32 -22.10 -14.16
C TYR A 227 -11.32 -22.29 -15.30
N ARG A 228 -11.51 -23.37 -16.06
CA ARG A 228 -10.60 -23.87 -17.09
C ARG A 228 -11.43 -24.52 -18.21
N THR A 229 -10.97 -24.38 -19.44
CA THR A 229 -11.37 -25.27 -20.55
C THR A 229 -10.56 -26.58 -20.56
N THR A 230 -9.20 -26.55 -20.60
CA THR A 230 -8.34 -27.75 -20.38
C THR A 230 -6.86 -27.47 -19.95
N LEU A 231 -6.47 -27.24 -18.68
CA LEU A 231 -5.04 -27.37 -18.22
C LEU A 231 -4.45 -28.76 -18.58
N THR A 232 -3.45 -28.74 -19.42
CA THR A 232 -2.57 -29.87 -19.62
C THR A 232 -1.69 -30.01 -18.37
N GLU A 233 -1.50 -31.24 -17.86
CA GLU A 233 -0.52 -31.47 -16.81
C GLU A 233 0.84 -30.98 -17.30
N ASN A 234 1.61 -30.41 -16.40
CA ASN A 234 2.92 -29.83 -16.70
C ASN A 234 2.91 -28.62 -17.65
N SER A 235 1.78 -27.97 -17.87
CA SER A 235 1.71 -26.71 -18.61
C SER A 235 2.16 -25.50 -17.81
N PHE A 236 2.59 -24.48 -18.54
CA PHE A 236 3.04 -23.19 -18.05
C PHE A 236 2.10 -22.08 -18.54
N TYR A 237 1.76 -21.16 -17.62
CA TYR A 237 0.80 -20.08 -17.82
C TYR A 237 1.49 -18.73 -17.72
N GLN A 238 1.29 -17.85 -18.70
CA GLN A 238 1.93 -16.54 -18.70
C GLN A 238 1.22 -15.56 -17.75
N LEU A 239 2.00 -14.85 -16.96
CA LEU A 239 1.53 -13.82 -16.03
C LEU A 239 1.61 -12.41 -16.61
N ASP A 240 2.19 -12.23 -17.81
CA ASP A 240 2.43 -10.91 -18.42
C ASP A 240 1.14 -10.10 -18.67
N THR A 241 -0.02 -10.77 -18.71
CA THR A 241 -1.34 -10.14 -18.85
C THR A 241 -1.92 -9.66 -17.52
N VAL A 242 -1.31 -9.99 -16.39
CA VAL A 242 -1.79 -9.62 -15.06
C VAL A 242 -1.23 -8.28 -14.66
N SER A 243 -2.10 -7.29 -14.56
CA SER A 243 -1.77 -5.96 -14.03
C SER A 243 -2.98 -5.37 -13.31
N TYR A 244 -2.76 -4.77 -12.13
CA TYR A 244 -3.82 -4.20 -11.29
C TYR A 244 -3.30 -3.19 -10.28
N TYR A 245 -4.21 -2.42 -9.68
CA TYR A 245 -3.89 -1.48 -8.60
C TYR A 245 -4.16 -2.09 -7.23
#